data_AF-A0A936W7C3-F1
#
_entry.id   AF-A0A936W7C3-F1
#
_cell.length_a   1.000
_cell.length_b   1.000
_cell.length_c   1.000
_cell.angle_alpha   90.00
_cell.angle_beta   90.00
_cell.angle_gamma   90.00
#
_symmetry.space_group_name_H-M   'P 1'
#
loop_
_entity.id
_entity.type
_entity.pdbx_description
1 polymer ?
#
loop_
_entity_poly.entity_id
_entity_poly.type
_entity_poly.pdbx_seq_one_letter_code
_entity_poly.pdbx_strand_id
1 'polypeptide(L)'
;MLRDDIIEYSLDAHHSEEAGRKIRKNIWMVTLLLAVITTVEVALGAYWKEWFPESWSMVKLGYIVLTLVKAGFIVGVFMHLGDERRNVRLIILLPYLLFILYLLFIAIWESNYVHRMIEMFQ
;
A
#
# COMPACT_ATOMS: atom_id res chain seq x y z
N MET A 1 -14.14 22.76 -38.92
CA MET A 1 -13.96 21.53 -38.11
C MET A 1 -13.11 20.61 -38.96
N LEU A 2 -11.93 20.19 -38.50
CA LEU A 2 -11.14 19.17 -39.19
C LEU A 2 -11.94 17.85 -39.20
N ARG A 3 -11.85 17.05 -40.27
CA ARG A 3 -12.52 15.75 -40.37
C ARG A 3 -11.80 14.75 -39.45
N ASP A 4 -12.50 14.23 -38.44
CA ASP A 4 -11.94 13.28 -37.44
C ASP A 4 -11.39 11.99 -38.08
N ASP A 5 -11.92 11.63 -39.24
CA ASP A 5 -11.55 10.47 -40.07
C ASP A 5 -10.17 10.59 -40.74
N ILE A 6 -9.52 11.77 -40.68
CA ILE A 6 -8.17 12.00 -41.21
C ILE A 6 -7.14 12.06 -40.06
N ILE A 7 -7.59 12.24 -38.81
CA ILE A 7 -6.70 12.40 -37.65
C ILE A 7 -6.40 11.02 -37.06
N GLU A 8 -5.21 10.49 -37.34
CA GLU A 8 -4.76 9.21 -36.83
C GLU A 8 -4.12 9.38 -35.44
N TYR A 9 -4.96 9.40 -34.41
CA TYR A 9 -4.56 9.57 -33.01
C TYR A 9 -3.61 8.48 -32.48
N SER A 10 -3.52 7.33 -33.15
CA SER A 10 -2.62 6.21 -32.79
C SER A 10 -1.14 6.50 -33.05
N LEU A 11 -0.82 7.41 -33.96
CA LEU A 11 0.56 7.72 -34.37
C LEU A 11 1.28 8.67 -33.39
N ASP A 12 0.55 9.56 -32.73
CA ASP A 12 1.11 10.47 -31.71
C ASP A 12 1.19 9.83 -30.30
N ALA A 13 0.65 8.62 -30.12
CA ALA A 13 0.72 7.87 -28.86
C ALA A 13 2.04 7.10 -28.67
N HIS A 14 3.03 7.28 -29.55
CA HIS A 14 4.35 6.68 -29.41
C HIS A 14 5.17 7.39 -28.33
N HIS A 15 5.00 6.95 -27.07
CA HIS A 15 5.91 7.32 -25.99
C HIS A 15 7.36 7.01 -26.39
N SER A 16 8.27 7.97 -26.20
CA SER A 16 9.68 7.75 -26.51
C SER A 16 10.22 6.54 -25.73
N GLU A 17 10.99 5.67 -26.40
CA GLU A 17 11.55 4.48 -25.76
C GLU A 17 12.39 4.83 -24.51
N GLU A 18 13.02 6.00 -24.52
CA GLU A 18 13.84 6.51 -23.42
C GLU A 18 13.01 6.74 -22.14
N ALA A 19 11.81 7.34 -22.27
CA ALA A 19 10.90 7.56 -21.16
C ALA A 19 10.40 6.23 -20.57
N GLY A 20 10.02 5.28 -21.43
CA GLY A 20 9.57 3.96 -21.01
C GLY A 20 10.68 3.13 -20.32
N ARG A 21 11.95 3.29 -20.72
CA ARG A 21 13.09 2.62 -20.08
C ARG A 21 13.30 3.11 -18.64
N LYS A 22 13.16 4.42 -18.40
CA LYS A 22 13.29 5.02 -17.07
C LYS A 22 12.19 4.56 -16.11
N ILE A 23 10.93 4.53 -16.57
CA ILE A 23 9.78 4.06 -15.78
C ILE A 23 9.96 2.59 -15.38
N ARG A 24 10.29 1.71 -16.33
CA ARG A 24 10.52 0.29 -16.05
C ARG A 24 11.65 0.07 -15.04
N LYS A 25 12.75 0.84 -15.15
CA LYS A 25 13.86 0.78 -14.19
C LYS A 25 13.40 1.16 -12.78
N ASN A 26 12.61 2.23 -12.64
CA ASN A 26 12.08 2.67 -11.35
C ASN A 26 11.17 1.62 -10.72
N ILE A 27 10.28 0.99 -11.50
CA ILE A 27 9.40 -0.08 -11.04
C ILE A 27 10.22 -1.25 -10.49
N TRP A 28 11.22 -1.73 -11.23
CA TRP A 28 12.07 -2.84 -10.79
C TRP A 28 12.88 -2.51 -9.52
N MET A 29 13.43 -1.29 -9.45
CA MET A 29 14.16 -0.83 -8.28
C MET A 29 13.28 -0.82 -7.02
N VAL A 30 12.09 -0.24 -7.12
CA VAL A 30 11.15 -0.15 -5.98
C VAL A 30 10.59 -1.53 -5.63
N THR A 31 10.33 -2.38 -6.61
CA THR A 31 9.92 -3.78 -6.39
C THR A 31 10.95 -4.52 -5.55
N LEU A 32 12.24 -4.43 -5.93
CA LEU A 32 13.32 -5.08 -5.20
C LEU A 32 13.46 -4.51 -3.79
N LEU A 33 13.38 -3.18 -3.64
CA LEU A 33 13.43 -2.51 -2.34
C LEU A 33 12.32 -3.02 -1.41
N LEU A 34 11.06 -3.03 -1.87
CA LEU A 34 9.93 -3.47 -1.05
C LEU A 34 9.98 -4.98 -0.77
N ALA A 35 10.48 -5.78 -1.71
CA ALA A 35 10.70 -7.21 -1.49
C ALA A 35 11.71 -7.44 -0.37
N VAL A 36 12.87 -6.78 -0.42
CA VAL A 36 13.90 -6.89 0.62
C VAL A 36 13.37 -6.43 1.99
N ILE A 37 12.72 -5.26 2.05
CA ILE A 37 12.11 -4.75 3.30
C ILE A 37 11.10 -5.76 3.84
N THR A 38 10.27 -6.35 2.99
CA THR A 38 9.25 -7.32 3.41
C THR A 38 9.87 -8.65 3.85
N THR A 39 10.90 -9.14 3.18
CA THR A 39 11.63 -10.34 3.60
C THR A 39 12.27 -10.14 4.97
N VAL A 40 12.93 -8.99 5.19
CA VAL A 40 13.50 -8.64 6.49
C VAL A 40 12.40 -8.57 7.54
N GLU A 41 11.29 -7.89 7.25
CA GLU A 41 10.17 -7.78 8.18
C GLU A 41 9.64 -9.17 8.58
N VAL A 42 9.30 -10.04 7.63
CA VAL A 42 8.80 -11.39 7.93
C VAL A 42 9.82 -12.22 8.73
N ALA A 43 11.11 -12.14 8.38
CA ALA A 43 12.16 -12.83 9.14
C ALA A 43 12.24 -12.31 10.57
N LEU A 44 12.18 -10.99 10.76
CA LEU A 44 12.13 -10.39 12.09
C LEU A 44 10.92 -10.94 12.86
N GLY A 45 9.69 -10.90 12.35
CA GLY A 45 8.53 -11.44 13.07
C GLY A 45 8.58 -12.93 13.38
N ALA A 46 9.20 -13.73 12.50
CA ALA A 46 9.35 -15.17 12.72
C ALA A 46 10.32 -15.48 13.87
N TYR A 47 11.43 -14.75 13.99
CA TYR A 47 12.51 -15.05 14.93
C TYR A 47 12.58 -14.12 16.15
N TRP A 48 11.87 -12.98 16.16
CA TRP A 48 12.02 -11.97 17.22
C TRP A 48 11.65 -12.47 18.62
N LYS A 49 10.67 -13.37 18.72
CA LYS A 49 10.17 -13.89 20.00
C LYS A 49 11.26 -14.64 20.77
N GLU A 50 12.20 -15.26 20.06
CA GLU A 50 13.34 -15.98 20.68
C GLU A 50 14.45 -15.03 21.12
N TRP A 51 14.61 -13.88 20.44
CA TRP A 51 15.73 -12.97 20.70
C TRP A 51 15.42 -11.90 21.75
N PHE A 52 14.17 -11.42 21.83
CA PHE A 52 13.77 -10.33 22.74
C PHE A 52 12.35 -10.50 23.30
N PRO A 53 12.15 -11.37 24.32
CA PRO A 53 10.83 -11.66 24.89
C PRO A 53 10.16 -10.45 25.56
N GLU A 54 10.92 -9.53 26.15
CA GLU A 54 10.42 -8.35 26.88
C GLU A 54 9.96 -7.19 25.96
N SER A 55 10.33 -7.19 24.68
CA SER A 55 10.14 -6.03 23.78
C SER A 55 8.98 -6.18 22.79
N TRP A 56 8.06 -7.10 23.02
CA TRP A 56 7.00 -7.47 22.06
C TRP A 56 6.12 -6.29 21.61
N SER A 57 5.84 -5.33 22.50
CA SER A 57 5.07 -4.13 22.16
C SER A 57 5.80 -3.21 21.17
N MET A 58 7.12 -3.10 21.28
CA MET A 58 7.93 -2.28 20.37
C MET A 58 7.96 -2.89 18.96
N VAL A 59 8.00 -4.22 18.87
CA VAL A 59 7.93 -4.97 17.60
C VAL A 59 6.62 -4.69 16.88
N LYS A 60 5.49 -4.81 17.59
CA LYS A 60 4.16 -4.51 17.01
C LYS A 60 4.08 -3.10 16.45
N LEU A 61 4.60 -2.12 17.19
CA LEU A 61 4.60 -0.73 16.74
C LEU A 61 5.51 -0.54 15.52
N GLY A 62 6.68 -1.16 15.51
CA GLY A 62 7.58 -1.18 14.35
C GLY A 62 6.91 -1.77 13.10
N TYR A 63 6.18 -2.86 13.25
CA TYR A 63 5.40 -3.49 12.17
C TYR A 63 4.34 -2.57 11.58
N ILE A 64 3.58 -1.89 12.44
CA ILE A 64 2.56 -0.94 11.99
C ILE A 64 3.22 0.18 11.18
N VAL A 65 4.32 0.75 11.68
CA VAL A 65 5.05 1.82 10.98
C VAL A 65 5.63 1.33 9.66
N LEU A 66 6.28 0.17 9.62
CA LEU A 66 6.88 -0.38 8.39
C LEU A 66 5.81 -0.69 7.34
N THR A 67 4.65 -1.17 7.77
CA THR A 67 3.49 -1.44 6.90
C THR A 67 2.96 -0.15 6.28
N LEU A 68 2.82 0.93 7.07
CA LEU A 68 2.38 2.23 6.57
C LEU A 68 3.39 2.83 5.57
N VAL A 69 4.68 2.74 5.86
CA VAL A 69 5.74 3.17 4.94
C VAL A 69 5.65 2.42 3.62
N LYS A 70 5.52 1.09 3.65
CA LYS A 70 5.34 0.27 2.45
C LYS A 70 4.08 0.64 1.67
N ALA A 71 2.96 0.82 2.35
CA ALA A 71 1.72 1.27 1.71
C ALA A 71 1.92 2.60 0.97
N GLY A 72 2.64 3.55 1.57
CA GLY A 72 3.02 4.82 0.93
C GLY A 72 3.84 4.63 -0.35
N PHE A 73 4.88 3.77 -0.32
CA PHE A 73 5.67 3.46 -1.52
C PHE A 73 4.83 2.75 -2.60
N ILE A 74 3.92 1.84 -2.21
CA ILE A 74 3.06 1.12 -3.16
C ILE A 74 2.13 2.09 -3.89
N VAL A 75 1.42 2.91 -3.14
CA VAL A 75 0.50 3.93 -3.69
C VAL A 75 1.27 4.92 -4.57
N GLY A 76 2.42 5.41 -4.10
CA GLY A 76 3.20 6.41 -4.81
C GLY A 76 3.72 5.90 -6.16
N VAL A 77 4.30 4.70 -6.17
CA VAL A 77 5.07 4.20 -7.32
C VAL A 77 4.28 3.23 -8.19
N PHE A 78 3.63 2.21 -7.61
CA PHE A 78 2.92 1.19 -8.40
C PHE A 78 1.54 1.65 -8.86
N MET A 79 0.84 2.42 -8.04
CA MET A 79 -0.44 2.99 -8.45
C MET A 79 -0.27 4.30 -9.23
N HIS A 80 0.98 4.80 -9.39
CA HIS A 80 1.31 6.03 -10.11
C HIS A 80 0.67 7.31 -9.53
N LEU A 81 0.11 7.24 -8.32
CA LEU A 81 -0.56 8.37 -7.67
C LEU A 81 0.43 9.44 -7.19
N GLY A 82 1.73 9.13 -7.13
CA GLY A 82 2.78 10.04 -6.67
C GLY A 82 2.99 11.26 -7.58
N ASP A 83 2.92 11.05 -8.89
CA ASP A 83 3.12 12.10 -9.91
C ASP A 83 1.79 12.72 -10.38
N GLU A 84 0.66 12.21 -9.88
CA GLU A 84 -0.67 12.63 -10.27
C GLU A 84 -1.16 13.87 -9.48
N ARG A 85 -2.10 14.62 -10.07
CA ARG A 85 -2.73 15.79 -9.47
C ARG A 85 -3.35 15.45 -8.12
N ARG A 86 -3.21 16.36 -7.15
CA ARG A 86 -3.71 16.19 -5.78
C ARG A 86 -5.20 15.79 -5.72
N ASN A 87 -6.03 16.35 -6.60
CA ASN A 87 -7.46 16.04 -6.62
C ASN A 87 -7.74 14.58 -7.02
N VAL A 88 -7.08 14.08 -8.07
CA VAL A 88 -7.24 12.69 -8.53
C VAL A 88 -6.70 11.72 -7.48
N ARG A 89 -5.55 12.04 -6.88
CA ARG A 89 -4.98 11.28 -5.76
C ARG A 89 -5.97 11.16 -4.59
N LEU A 90 -6.60 12.25 -4.19
CA LEU A 90 -7.58 12.26 -3.09
C LEU A 90 -8.85 11.49 -3.43
N ILE A 91 -9.35 11.58 -4.66
CA ILE A 91 -10.52 10.83 -5.12
C ILE A 91 -10.30 9.32 -4.98
N ILE A 92 -9.10 8.84 -5.26
CA ILE A 92 -8.75 7.43 -5.14
C ILE A 92 -8.47 7.05 -3.68
N LEU A 93 -7.68 7.85 -2.94
CA LEU A 93 -7.26 7.52 -1.58
C LEU A 93 -8.39 7.60 -0.54
N LEU A 94 -9.32 8.54 -0.68
CA LEU A 94 -10.35 8.79 0.32
C LEU A 94 -11.31 7.60 0.50
N PRO A 95 -11.85 6.98 -0.57
CA PRO A 95 -12.66 5.76 -0.46
C PRO A 95 -11.92 4.61 0.23
N TYR A 96 -10.64 4.37 -0.13
CA TYR A 96 -9.83 3.32 0.49
C TYR A 96 -9.60 3.57 1.98
N LEU A 97 -9.29 4.83 2.35
CA LEU A 97 -9.08 5.19 3.74
C LEU A 97 -10.36 4.99 4.56
N LEU A 98 -11.50 5.46 4.04
CA LEU A 98 -12.81 5.29 4.70
C LEU A 98 -13.13 3.81 4.86
N PHE A 99 -12.90 3.00 3.83
CA PHE A 99 -13.12 1.57 3.86
C PHE A 99 -12.28 0.87 4.93
N ILE A 100 -10.98 1.17 5.03
CA ILE A 100 -10.09 0.60 6.05
C ILE A 100 -10.55 1.00 7.46
N LEU A 101 -10.89 2.28 7.67
CA LEU A 101 -11.38 2.76 8.97
C LEU A 101 -12.71 2.10 9.36
N TYR A 102 -13.59 1.88 8.40
CA TYR A 102 -14.86 1.19 8.62
C TYR A 102 -14.66 -0.29 8.99
N LEU A 103 -13.74 -0.99 8.31
CA LEU A 103 -13.39 -2.37 8.66
C LEU A 103 -12.77 -2.46 10.06
N LEU A 104 -11.88 -1.52 10.43
CA LEU A 104 -11.31 -1.44 11.77
C LEU A 104 -12.39 -1.19 12.83
N PHE A 105 -13.33 -0.28 12.56
CA PHE A 105 -14.45 -0.02 13.45
C PHE A 105 -15.28 -1.28 13.72
N ILE A 106 -15.71 -1.99 12.66
CA ILE A 106 -16.49 -3.22 12.81
C ILE A 106 -15.69 -4.29 13.55
N ALA A 107 -14.42 -4.52 13.17
CA ALA A 107 -13.61 -5.55 13.80
C ALA A 107 -13.44 -5.33 15.30
N ILE A 108 -13.21 -4.09 15.72
CA ILE A 108 -13.10 -3.73 17.15
C ILE A 108 -14.47 -3.90 17.83
N TRP A 109 -15.55 -3.42 17.22
CA TRP A 109 -16.89 -3.49 17.81
C TRP A 109 -17.34 -4.94 18.03
N GLU A 110 -17.27 -5.76 16.99
CA GLU A 110 -17.63 -7.18 17.03
C GLU A 110 -16.73 -7.96 17.98
N SER A 111 -15.41 -7.71 17.97
CA SER A 111 -14.48 -8.35 18.91
C SER A 111 -14.85 -8.07 20.36
N ASN A 112 -15.23 -6.84 20.70
CA ASN A 112 -15.64 -6.49 22.06
C ASN A 112 -16.99 -7.12 22.44
N TYR A 113 -17.93 -7.20 21.49
CA TYR A 113 -19.21 -7.85 21.73
C TYR A 113 -19.03 -9.36 21.98
N VAL A 114 -18.28 -10.04 21.12
CA VAL A 114 -17.99 -11.49 21.27
C VAL A 114 -17.26 -11.76 22.58
N HIS A 115 -16.28 -10.93 22.95
CA HIS A 115 -15.55 -11.09 24.22
C HIS A 115 -16.49 -11.03 25.44
N ARG A 116 -17.38 -10.03 25.51
CA ARG A 116 -18.38 -9.92 26.59
C ARG A 116 -19.35 -11.09 26.63
N MET A 117 -19.76 -11.59 25.46
CA MET A 117 -20.64 -12.75 25.39
C MET A 117 -19.95 -14.00 25.93
N ILE A 118 -18.69 -14.23 25.55
CA ILE A 118 -17.90 -15.36 26.08
C ILE A 118 -17.78 -15.28 27.60
N GLU A 119 -17.47 -14.11 28.17
CA GLU A 119 -17.38 -13.91 29.62
C GLU A 119 -18.69 -14.13 30.37
N MET A 120 -19.84 -13.92 29.71
CA MET A 120 -21.16 -14.10 30.32
C MET A 120 -21.61 -15.59 30.34
N PHE A 121 -21.06 -16.43 29.46
CA PHE A 121 -21.44 -17.85 29.31
C PHE A 121 -20.38 -18.83 29.83
N GLN A 122 -19.25 -18.36 30.33
CA GLN A 122 -18.25 -19.13 31.07
C GLN A 122 -18.44 -18.96 32.58
#